data_AF-A0A367LTC5-F1
#
_entry.id   AF-A0A367LTC5-F1
#
_cell.length_a   1.000
_cell.length_b   1.000
_cell.length_c   1.000
_cell.angle_alpha   90.00
_cell.angle_beta   90.00
_cell.angle_gamma   90.00
#
_symmetry.space_group_name_H-M   'P 1'
#
loop_
_entity.id
_entity.type
_entity.pdbx_description
1 polymer ?
#
loop_
_entity_poly.entity_id
_entity_poly.type
_entity_poly.pdbx_seq_one_letter_code
_entity_poly.pdbx_strand_id
1 'polypeptide(L)' 'LQALGAQVRSAPATPSAGDNLVATLDGTGSKRFLLMIHYDTVFAAGSAAKRPFREDAERAYGPGVADAKG' A
#
# COMPACT_ATOMS: atom_id res chain seq x y z
N LEU A 1 8.48 5.07 2.05
CA LEU A 1 9.32 4.10 2.81
C LEU A 1 10.80 4.50 2.81
N GLN A 2 11.45 4.73 1.66
CA GLN A 2 12.85 5.22 1.63
C GLN A 2 13.06 6.52 2.43
N ALA A 3 12.15 7.49 2.29
CA ALA A 3 12.19 8.74 3.07
C ALA A 3 12.06 8.53 4.60
N LEU A 4 11.56 7.36 5.04
CA LEU A 4 11.50 6.96 6.45
C LEU A 4 12.76 6.18 6.87
N GLY A 5 13.78 6.06 6.02
CA GLY A 5 15.01 5.32 6.27
C GLY A 5 14.94 3.83 5.93
N ALA A 6 13.87 3.36 5.29
CA ALA A 6 13.75 1.94 4.95
C ALA A 6 14.66 1.56 3.78
N GLN A 7 15.30 0.40 3.87
CA GLN A 7 15.93 -0.25 2.72
C GLN A 7 14.82 -0.88 1.88
N VAL A 8 14.63 -0.38 0.66
CA VAL A 8 13.53 -0.81 -0.23
C VAL A 8 14.08 -1.53 -1.44
N ARG A 9 13.50 -2.68 -1.75
CA ARG A 9 13.76 -3.43 -2.99
C ARG A 9 12.45 -3.90 -3.61
N SER A 10 12.45 -4.08 -4.92
CA SER A 10 11.39 -4.80 -5.60
C SER A 10 11.70 -6.30 -5.65
N ALA A 11 10.65 -7.12 -5.78
CA ALA A 11 10.74 -8.55 -6.00
C ALA A 11 9.63 -8.97 -6.98
N PRO A 12 9.94 -9.72 -8.06
CA PRO A 12 8.94 -10.13 -9.04
C PRO A 12 7.77 -10.90 -8.40
N ALA A 13 6.53 -10.59 -8.80
CA ALA A 13 5.34 -11.32 -8.37
C ALA A 13 4.96 -12.49 -9.27
N THR A 14 5.89 -12.97 -10.11
CA THR A 14 5.69 -14.05 -11.09
C THR A 14 4.98 -15.26 -10.48
N PRO A 15 3.91 -15.79 -11.12
CA PRO A 15 3.43 -15.48 -12.47
C PRO A 15 2.47 -14.27 -12.58
N SER A 16 2.21 -13.56 -11.48
CA SER A 16 1.33 -12.38 -11.48
C SER A 16 2.03 -11.16 -12.07
N ALA A 17 1.23 -10.17 -12.49
CA ALA A 17 1.74 -8.90 -12.96
C ALA A 17 2.27 -8.05 -11.81
N GLY A 18 3.33 -7.26 -12.10
CA GLY A 18 3.91 -6.30 -11.16
C GLY A 18 4.97 -6.90 -10.23
N ASP A 19 5.52 -6.03 -9.40
CA ASP A 19 6.50 -6.37 -8.37
C ASP A 19 5.89 -6.17 -6.98
N ASN A 20 6.30 -7.02 -6.05
CA ASN A 20 6.16 -6.77 -4.63
C ASN A 20 7.23 -5.78 -4.18
N LEU A 21 6.84 -4.79 -3.38
CA LEU A 21 7.80 -3.92 -2.69
C LEU A 21 8.09 -4.49 -1.30
N VAL A 22 9.37 -4.78 -1.05
CA VAL A 22 9.85 -5.22 0.26
C VAL A 22 10.66 -4.09 0.87
N ALA A 23 10.24 -3.62 2.04
CA ALA A 23 10.92 -2.57 2.77
C ALA A 23 11.28 -3.06 4.18
N THR A 24 12.54 -2.86 4.56
CA THR A 24 13.05 -3.20 5.88
C THR A 24 13.47 -1.94 6.62
N LEU A 25 13.02 -1.81 7.87
CA LEU A 25 13.47 -0.79 8.82
C LEU A 25 14.13 -1.52 9.99
N ASP A 26 15.41 -1.23 10.23
CA ASP A 26 16.14 -1.79 11.36
C ASP A 26 15.95 -0.89 12.59
N GLY A 27 15.53 -1.51 13.70
CA GLY A 27 15.48 -0.88 15.02
C GLY A 27 16.53 -1.46 15.96
N THR A 28 16.53 -1.02 17.22
CA THR A 28 17.46 -1.51 18.25
C THR A 28 16.92 -2.68 19.08
N GLY A 29 15.70 -3.13 18.79
CA GLY A 29 15.03 -4.22 19.50
C GLY A 29 15.45 -5.61 19.02
N SER A 30 15.04 -6.65 19.76
CA SER A 30 15.35 -8.05 19.45
C SER A 30 14.24 -8.80 18.71
N LYS A 31 13.08 -8.16 18.51
CA LYS A 31 11.91 -8.78 17.86
C LYS A 31 11.83 -8.37 16.39
N ARG A 32 11.17 -9.20 15.60
CA ARG A 32 10.91 -8.96 14.18
C ARG A 32 9.41 -8.90 13.95
N PHE A 33 8.97 -7.91 13.20
CA PHE A 33 7.59 -7.74 12.79
C PHE A 33 7.50 -7.83 11.27
N LEU A 34 6.41 -8.40 10.78
CA LEU A 34 6.05 -8.38 9.37
C LEU A 34 4.72 -7.66 9.23
N LEU A 35 4.72 -6.56 8.48
CA LEU A 35 3.52 -5.84 8.10
C LEU A 35 3.31 -6.06 6.60
N MET A 36 2.08 -6.36 6.20
CA MET A 36 1.72 -6.63 4.82
C MET A 36 0.53 -5.77 4.43
N ILE A 37 0.57 -5.26 3.21
CA ILE A 37 -0.48 -4.47 2.57
C ILE A 37 -0.45 -4.78 1.08
N HIS A 38 -1.61 -4.75 0.43
CA HIS A 38 -1.71 -4.84 -1.03
C HIS A 38 -2.08 -3.46 -1.57
N TYR A 39 -1.55 -3.13 -2.74
CA TYR A 39 -1.77 -1.83 -3.36
C TYR A 39 -2.69 -1.91 -4.57
N ASP A 40 -3.04 -3.08 -5.06
CA ASP A 40 -4.06 -3.24 -6.07
C ASP A 40 -5.45 -3.00 -5.47
N THR A 41 -6.45 -2.96 -6.34
CA THR A 41 -7.85 -2.85 -5.93
C THR A 41 -8.71 -3.57 -6.96
N VAL A 42 -9.94 -3.89 -6.60
CA VAL A 42 -10.92 -4.46 -7.53
C VAL A 42 -11.46 -3.43 -8.55
N PHE A 43 -11.07 -2.16 -8.47
CA PHE A 43 -11.64 -1.09 -9.30
C PHE A 43 -10.93 -0.95 -10.65
N ALA A 44 -11.71 -0.76 -11.71
CA ALA A 44 -11.18 -0.49 -13.04
C ALA A 44 -10.47 0.87 -13.11
N ALA A 45 -9.55 1.01 -14.07
CA ALA A 45 -8.89 2.28 -14.38
C ALA A 45 -9.91 3.41 -14.61
N GLY A 46 -9.62 4.60 -14.07
CA GLY A 46 -10.52 5.76 -14.13
C GLY A 46 -11.62 5.79 -13.05
N SER A 47 -11.79 4.75 -12.23
CA SER A 47 -12.79 4.76 -11.15
C SER A 47 -12.60 5.90 -10.16
N ALA A 48 -11.35 6.25 -9.82
CA ALA A 48 -11.04 7.37 -8.94
C ALA A 48 -11.45 8.72 -9.54
N ALA A 49 -11.40 8.91 -10.87
CA ALA A 49 -11.87 10.15 -11.49
C ALA A 49 -13.42 10.28 -11.42
N LYS A 50 -14.14 9.16 -11.54
CA LYS A 50 -15.61 9.12 -11.45
C LYS A 50 -16.12 9.23 -10.00
N ARG A 51 -15.34 8.70 -9.05
CA ARG A 51 -15.64 8.69 -7.60
C ARG A 51 -14.42 9.24 -6.86
N PRO A 52 -14.17 10.56 -6.96
CA PRO A 52 -12.98 11.17 -6.38
C PRO A 52 -12.91 10.95 -4.88
N PHE A 53 -11.68 10.97 -4.38
CA PHE A 53 -11.44 10.99 -2.94
C PHE A 53 -12.17 12.17 -2.32
N ARG A 54 -12.86 11.93 -1.22
CA ARG A 54 -13.47 12.96 -0.39
C ARG A 54 -13.51 12.47 1.04
N GLU A 55 -13.62 13.40 1.97
CA GLU A 55 -13.77 13.13 3.39
C GLU A 55 -14.91 13.97 3.97
N ASP A 56 -15.47 13.48 5.06
CA ASP A 56 -16.23 14.29 6.01
C ASP A 56 -15.61 14.16 7.41
N ALA A 57 -16.30 14.63 8.45
CA ALA A 57 -15.77 14.63 9.81
C ALA A 57 -15.44 13.24 10.37
N GLU A 58 -16.07 12.18 9.86
CA GLU A 58 -15.95 10.83 10.41
C GLU A 58 -15.33 9.83 9.42
N ARG A 59 -15.41 10.11 8.12
CA ARG A 59 -15.12 9.09 7.09
C ARG A 59 -14.37 9.65 5.89
N ALA A 60 -13.45 8.82 5.39
CA ALA A 60 -12.82 8.97 4.08
C ALA A 60 -13.52 8.05 3.06
N TYR A 61 -13.68 8.54 1.84
CA TYR A 61 -14.36 7.85 0.74
C TYR A 61 -13.52 7.85 -0.52
N GLY A 62 -13.54 6.74 -1.25
CA GLY A 62 -12.87 6.62 -2.54
C GLY A 62 -12.59 5.15 -2.87
N PRO A 63 -12.39 4.81 -4.16
CA PRO A 63 -11.95 3.48 -4.57
C PRO A 63 -10.69 3.03 -3.81
N GLY A 64 -10.79 1.92 -3.10
CA GLY A 64 -9.69 1.30 -2.36
C GLY A 64 -9.36 1.93 -1.00
N VAL A 65 -10.04 3.01 -0.58
CA VAL A 65 -9.72 3.73 0.67
C VAL A 65 -9.67 2.79 1.89
N ALA A 66 -10.59 1.84 2.00
CA ALA A 66 -10.57 0.86 3.09
C ALA A 66 -9.86 -0.47 2.74
N ASP A 67 -9.82 -0.82 1.45
CA ASP A 67 -9.26 -2.10 0.97
C ASP A 67 -8.35 -1.86 -0.24
N ALA A 68 -7.03 -1.74 -0.05
CA ALA A 68 -6.35 -1.65 1.26
C ALA A 68 -5.44 -0.44 1.33
N LYS A 69 -5.88 0.70 0.78
CA LYS A 69 -5.07 1.94 0.77
C LYS A 69 -4.90 2.57 2.16
N GLY A 70 -5.83 2.28 3.06
CA GLY A 70 -5.85 2.80 4.43
C GLY A 70 -4.72 2.28 5.31
#